data_AF-A0A177LJ46-F1
#
_entry.id   AF-A0A177LJ46-F1
#
_cell.length_a   1.000
_cell.length_b   1.000
_cell.length_c   1.000
_cell.angle_alpha   90.00
_cell.angle_beta   90.00
_cell.angle_gamma   90.00
#
_symmetry.space_group_name_H-M   'P 1'
#
loop_
_entity.id
_entity.type
_entity.pdbx_description
1 polymer ?
#
loop_
_entity_poly.entity_id
_entity_poly.type
_entity_poly.pdbx_seq_one_letter_code
_entity_poly.pdbx_strand_id
1 'polypeptide(L)'
;MKIILDTNIYRNLIKDKTSEEIEIIQEKIIAAAKAQSITITFPIIPAMELINHYNDTHPVIKDECRKGLNLLVNLSTDKTKNNLHVKFTPPMDVILGSYLFGKEEDFLKIYAQAITLAQKLAGNLDITPEDSINDAIKTVSEQLDFEKEMIRQNYESYLKSINEGNVDWAYFQGKGRKEIRRKFFDGLRKGELSFLVAQSLLDRAYFNAKETYQKDEEFFRKVIQFMKDFCPALVMNELLLDNIGSGVVAISDLMDKRWNTILDISLIFGTLYNPQNDDIILVTEDQNIIDSFDKCGFNGKAIKLDDFLALLDIEQ
;
A
#
# COMPACT_ATOMS: atom_id res chain seq x y z
N MET A 1 12.73 -2.60 16.21
CA MET A 1 11.70 -3.19 15.33
C MET A 1 10.71 -2.10 14.95
N LYS A 2 10.21 -2.11 13.71
CA LYS A 2 9.17 -1.20 13.21
C LYS A 2 7.93 -2.02 12.83
N ILE A 3 6.76 -1.50 13.16
CA ILE A 3 5.48 -2.13 12.88
C ILE A 3 4.66 -1.22 11.97
N ILE A 4 4.15 -1.79 10.88
CA ILE A 4 3.18 -1.17 9.99
C ILE A 4 1.84 -1.87 10.25
N LEU A 5 0.79 -1.11 10.53
CA LEU A 5 -0.56 -1.67 10.65
C LEU A 5 -1.37 -1.31 9.39
N ASP A 6 -2.02 -2.30 8.81
CA ASP A 6 -2.97 -2.12 7.70
C ASP A 6 -4.27 -1.42 8.19
N THR A 7 -5.02 -0.80 7.29
CA THR A 7 -6.32 -0.13 7.53
C THR A 7 -7.28 -1.03 8.29
N ASN A 8 -7.39 -2.30 7.90
CA ASN A 8 -8.31 -3.25 8.53
C ASN A 8 -7.90 -3.58 9.97
N ILE A 9 -6.61 -3.48 10.32
CA ILE A 9 -6.15 -3.67 11.70
C ILE A 9 -6.68 -2.56 12.60
N TYR A 10 -6.57 -1.30 12.17
CA TYR A 10 -7.15 -0.18 12.91
C TYR A 10 -8.66 -0.34 13.08
N ARG A 11 -9.36 -0.77 12.03
CA ARG A 11 -10.81 -1.02 12.08
C ARG A 11 -11.19 -2.16 13.02
N ASN A 12 -10.43 -3.24 13.04
CA ASN A 12 -10.68 -4.38 13.93
C ASN A 12 -10.43 -4.01 15.40
N LEU A 13 -9.40 -3.20 15.69
CA LEU A 13 -9.09 -2.74 17.05
C LEU A 13 -10.19 -1.87 17.66
N ILE A 14 -10.93 -1.11 16.85
CA ILE A 14 -11.98 -0.17 17.31
C ILE A 14 -13.39 -0.73 17.18
N LYS A 15 -13.58 -1.85 16.47
CA LYS A 15 -14.89 -2.37 16.12
C LYS A 15 -15.69 -2.67 17.40
N ASP A 16 -16.94 -2.21 17.40
CA ASP A 16 -17.88 -2.37 18.52
C ASP A 16 -17.39 -1.76 19.85
N LYS A 17 -16.42 -0.82 19.81
CA LYS A 17 -15.88 -0.12 20.99
C LYS A 17 -16.32 1.33 21.08
N THR A 18 -16.45 1.79 22.32
CA THR A 18 -16.63 3.20 22.69
C THR A 18 -15.30 3.96 22.57
N SER A 19 -15.36 5.30 22.51
CA SER A 19 -14.14 6.12 22.49
C SER A 19 -13.25 5.89 23.71
N GLU A 20 -13.84 5.70 24.89
CA GLU A 20 -13.11 5.42 26.14
C GLU A 20 -12.35 4.08 26.06
N GLU A 21 -12.98 3.03 25.52
CA GLU A 21 -12.31 1.73 25.32
C GLU A 21 -11.18 1.81 24.30
N ILE A 22 -11.33 2.62 23.25
CA ILE A 22 -10.30 2.85 22.24
C ILE A 22 -9.10 3.59 22.85
N GLU A 23 -9.35 4.61 23.69
CA GLU A 23 -8.29 5.32 24.41
C GLU A 23 -7.50 4.38 25.33
N ILE A 24 -8.18 3.51 26.07
CA ILE A 24 -7.53 2.51 26.94
C ILE A 24 -6.65 1.55 26.12
N ILE A 25 -7.14 1.05 24.98
CA ILE A 25 -6.36 0.16 24.11
C ILE A 25 -5.16 0.89 23.52
N GLN A 26 -5.35 2.13 23.07
CA GLN A 26 -4.29 2.97 22.55
C GLN A 26 -3.17 3.16 23.58
N GLU A 27 -3.51 3.49 24.82
CA GLU A 27 -2.53 3.66 25.90
C GLU A 27 -1.77 2.35 26.20
N LYS A 28 -2.48 1.21 26.23
CA LYS A 28 -1.86 -0.11 26.41
C LYS A 28 -0.86 -0.43 25.29
N ILE A 29 -1.24 -0.23 24.04
CA ILE A 29 -0.38 -0.48 22.87
C ILE A 29 0.86 0.43 22.93
N ILE A 30 0.69 1.73 23.20
CA ILE A 30 1.82 2.68 23.29
C ILE A 30 2.78 2.28 24.42
N ALA A 31 2.24 1.94 25.60
CA ALA A 31 3.05 1.54 26.75
C ALA A 31 3.83 0.24 26.48
N ALA A 32 3.17 -0.76 25.92
CA ALA A 32 3.78 -2.05 25.56
C ALA A 32 4.84 -1.90 24.46
N ALA A 33 4.51 -1.18 23.37
CA ALA A 33 5.45 -0.94 22.28
C ALA A 33 6.71 -0.23 22.78
N LYS A 34 6.55 0.77 23.66
CA LYS A 34 7.68 1.47 24.29
C LYS A 34 8.51 0.53 25.16
N ALA A 35 7.88 -0.33 25.98
CA ALA A 35 8.57 -1.29 26.84
C ALA A 35 9.43 -2.27 26.03
N GLN A 36 8.98 -2.62 24.82
CA GLN A 36 9.67 -3.55 23.92
C GLN A 36 10.54 -2.87 22.85
N SER A 37 10.70 -1.54 22.90
CA SER A 37 11.44 -0.77 21.88
C SER A 37 10.91 -0.99 20.44
N ILE A 38 9.61 -1.15 20.31
CA ILE A 38 8.88 -1.24 19.04
C ILE A 38 8.43 0.17 18.64
N THR A 39 8.67 0.53 17.38
CA THR A 39 8.14 1.76 16.78
C THR A 39 6.98 1.41 15.85
N ILE A 40 5.78 1.88 16.16
CA ILE A 40 4.65 1.82 15.22
C ILE A 40 4.79 3.01 14.27
N THR A 41 4.90 2.76 12.98
CA THR A 41 5.08 3.82 11.98
C THR A 41 3.72 4.38 11.54
N PHE A 42 3.74 5.55 10.90
CA PHE A 42 2.58 6.15 10.25
C PHE A 42 2.52 5.65 8.80
N PRO A 43 1.66 4.69 8.44
CA PRO A 43 1.58 4.23 7.07
C PRO A 43 0.69 5.18 6.26
N ILE A 44 1.26 5.79 5.21
CA ILE A 44 0.55 6.81 4.42
C ILE A 44 -0.69 6.23 3.74
N ILE A 45 -0.59 5.04 3.16
CA ILE A 45 -1.70 4.42 2.44
C ILE A 45 -2.93 4.18 3.35
N PRO A 46 -2.80 3.54 4.53
CA PRO A 46 -3.91 3.41 5.46
C PRO A 46 -4.47 4.74 5.96
N ALA A 47 -3.60 5.74 6.19
CA ALA A 47 -4.08 7.07 6.56
C ALA A 47 -4.95 7.68 5.44
N MET A 48 -4.53 7.55 4.18
CA MET A 48 -5.31 8.03 3.04
C MET A 48 -6.63 7.26 2.87
N GLU A 49 -6.64 5.94 3.06
CA GLU A 49 -7.88 5.14 3.02
C GLU A 49 -8.87 5.57 4.11
N LEU A 50 -8.39 5.80 5.34
CA LEU A 50 -9.23 6.28 6.45
C LEU A 50 -9.73 7.71 6.21
N ILE A 51 -8.91 8.58 5.62
CA ILE A 51 -9.29 9.95 5.21
C ILE A 51 -10.36 9.90 4.10
N ASN A 52 -10.24 8.99 3.14
CA ASN A 52 -11.17 8.88 2.02
C ASN A 52 -12.63 8.66 2.48
N HIS A 53 -12.81 7.95 3.59
CA HIS A 53 -14.11 7.68 4.19
C HIS A 53 -14.50 8.67 5.31
N TYR A 54 -13.73 9.74 5.52
CA TYR A 54 -13.98 10.70 6.60
C TYR A 54 -15.30 11.48 6.42
N ASN A 55 -15.69 11.70 5.17
CA ASN A 55 -16.93 12.37 4.75
C ASN A 55 -17.94 11.39 4.11
N ASP A 56 -17.82 10.08 4.40
CA ASP A 56 -18.73 9.07 3.86
C ASP A 56 -20.19 9.35 4.23
N THR A 57 -21.11 9.01 3.33
CA THR A 57 -22.55 9.18 3.55
C THR A 57 -23.11 8.09 4.47
N HIS A 58 -22.45 6.95 4.57
CA HIS A 58 -22.83 5.86 5.46
C HIS A 58 -22.33 6.12 6.89
N PRO A 59 -23.22 6.35 7.89
CA PRO A 59 -22.81 6.82 9.22
C PRO A 59 -21.85 5.88 9.95
N VAL A 60 -22.04 4.56 9.81
CA VAL A 60 -21.19 3.55 10.46
C VAL A 60 -19.77 3.55 9.90
N ILE A 61 -19.62 3.54 8.57
CA ILE A 61 -18.31 3.57 7.91
C ILE A 61 -17.57 4.86 8.28
N LYS A 62 -18.29 5.99 8.25
CA LYS A 62 -17.76 7.28 8.66
C LYS A 62 -17.22 7.28 10.10
N ASP A 63 -17.97 6.73 11.04
CA ASP A 63 -17.56 6.66 12.46
C ASP A 63 -16.34 5.75 12.66
N GLU A 64 -16.37 4.55 12.07
CA GLU A 64 -15.24 3.61 12.10
C GLU A 64 -13.96 4.24 11.52
N CYS A 65 -14.03 4.88 10.34
CA CYS A 65 -12.86 5.46 9.71
C CYS A 65 -12.31 6.66 10.50
N ARG A 66 -13.17 7.45 11.14
CA ARG A 66 -12.75 8.55 12.05
C ARG A 66 -12.02 8.04 13.27
N LYS A 67 -12.60 7.05 13.95
CA LYS A 67 -11.99 6.40 15.12
C LYS A 67 -10.67 5.69 14.74
N GLY A 68 -10.65 5.04 13.57
CA GLY A 68 -9.45 4.39 13.04
C GLY A 68 -8.34 5.38 12.73
N LEU A 69 -8.67 6.53 12.13
CA LEU A 69 -7.71 7.59 11.85
C LEU A 69 -7.11 8.16 13.14
N ASN A 70 -7.95 8.39 14.16
CA ASN A 70 -7.50 8.84 15.48
C ASN A 70 -6.51 7.85 16.10
N LEU A 71 -6.86 6.55 16.09
CA LEU A 71 -5.99 5.50 16.60
C LEU A 71 -4.67 5.46 15.84
N LEU A 72 -4.70 5.47 14.50
CA LEU A 72 -3.51 5.49 13.64
C LEU A 72 -2.59 6.65 14.01
N VAL A 73 -3.12 7.87 14.03
CA VAL A 73 -2.36 9.08 14.31
C VAL A 73 -1.71 9.01 15.69
N ASN A 74 -2.46 8.61 16.71
CA ASN A 74 -1.94 8.58 18.09
C ASN A 74 -0.94 7.44 18.33
N LEU A 75 -1.08 6.30 17.66
CA LEU A 75 -0.11 5.20 17.78
C LEU A 75 1.23 5.50 17.09
N SER A 76 1.24 6.38 16.09
CA SER A 76 2.40 6.61 15.20
C SER A 76 3.06 7.99 15.34
N THR A 77 2.60 8.80 16.30
CA THR A 77 3.08 10.17 16.50
C THR A 77 3.65 10.37 17.90
N ASP A 78 4.92 10.74 17.97
CA ASP A 78 5.54 11.17 19.22
C ASP A 78 5.19 12.65 19.49
N LYS A 79 4.37 12.88 20.52
CA LYS A 79 3.99 14.23 20.97
C LYS A 79 5.01 14.75 21.99
N THR A 80 5.76 15.78 21.64
CA THR A 80 6.58 16.55 22.61
C THR A 80 5.93 17.91 22.88
N LYS A 81 6.33 18.62 23.94
CA LYS A 81 5.69 19.88 24.38
C LYS A 81 5.49 20.92 23.26
N ASN A 82 6.34 20.94 22.24
CA ASN A 82 6.29 21.92 21.15
C ASN A 82 6.35 21.32 19.72
N ASN A 83 6.59 20.01 19.57
CA ASN A 83 6.78 19.38 18.26
C ASN A 83 6.02 18.04 18.16
N LEU A 84 5.43 17.79 16.99
CA LEU A 84 4.95 16.49 16.56
C LEU A 84 6.04 15.82 15.71
N HIS A 85 6.46 14.62 16.11
CA HIS A 85 7.38 13.81 15.31
C HIS A 85 6.65 12.59 14.76
N VAL A 86 6.50 12.54 13.44
CA VAL A 86 5.86 11.43 12.72
C VAL A 86 6.94 10.63 12.00
N LYS A 87 7.09 9.36 12.37
CA LYS A 87 7.91 8.40 11.61
C LYS A 87 6.99 7.67 10.64
N PHE A 88 7.02 8.05 9.36
CA PHE A 88 6.09 7.50 8.38
C PHE A 88 6.72 6.40 7.52
N THR A 89 5.88 5.53 6.99
CA THR A 89 6.23 4.56 5.95
C THR A 89 5.84 5.14 4.59
N PRO A 90 6.81 5.37 3.68
CA PRO A 90 6.53 5.90 2.35
C PRO A 90 5.75 4.88 1.49
N PRO A 91 4.95 5.37 0.52
CA PRO A 91 4.30 4.50 -0.46
C PRO A 91 5.25 4.12 -1.60
N MET A 92 4.77 3.20 -2.45
CA MET A 92 5.51 2.59 -3.56
C MET A 92 6.33 3.57 -4.41
N ASP A 93 5.74 4.67 -4.90
CA ASP A 93 6.44 5.57 -5.83
C ASP A 93 7.66 6.26 -5.20
N VAL A 94 7.53 6.72 -3.94
CA VAL A 94 8.66 7.30 -3.20
C VAL A 94 9.74 6.26 -2.95
N ILE A 95 9.33 5.02 -2.65
CA ILE A 95 10.25 3.90 -2.45
C ILE A 95 11.00 3.56 -3.73
N LEU A 96 10.32 3.53 -4.87
CA LEU A 96 10.93 3.21 -6.16
C LEU A 96 12.05 4.19 -6.51
N GLY A 97 11.79 5.50 -6.39
CA GLY A 97 12.80 6.54 -6.62
C GLY A 97 13.97 6.46 -5.63
N SER A 98 13.66 6.24 -4.35
CA SER A 98 14.67 6.13 -3.30
C SER A 98 15.53 4.88 -3.46
N TYR A 99 14.94 3.75 -3.86
CA TYR A 99 15.63 2.48 -4.08
C TYR A 99 16.60 2.53 -5.25
N LEU A 100 16.21 3.14 -6.38
CA LEU A 100 17.05 3.17 -7.58
C LEU A 100 18.07 4.33 -7.59
N PHE A 101 17.70 5.48 -7.05
CA PHE A 101 18.49 6.72 -7.23
C PHE A 101 18.95 7.36 -5.93
N GLY A 102 18.43 6.91 -4.77
CA GLY A 102 18.67 7.58 -3.49
C GLY A 102 18.13 9.01 -3.44
N LYS A 103 17.12 9.33 -4.25
CA LYS A 103 16.50 10.65 -4.34
C LYS A 103 15.09 10.63 -3.76
N GLU A 104 14.75 11.69 -3.04
CA GLU A 104 13.37 11.98 -2.67
C GLU A 104 12.63 12.50 -3.90
N GLU A 105 11.54 11.86 -4.29
CA GLU A 105 10.72 12.29 -5.43
C GLU A 105 9.75 13.42 -5.05
N ASP A 106 9.24 14.15 -6.07
CA ASP A 106 8.25 15.24 -5.92
C ASP A 106 6.98 14.81 -5.15
N PHE A 107 6.68 13.51 -5.10
CA PHE A 107 5.54 12.93 -4.40
C PHE A 107 5.58 13.11 -2.87
N LEU A 108 6.74 13.41 -2.27
CA LEU A 108 6.81 13.67 -0.83
C LEU A 108 5.86 14.79 -0.38
N LYS A 109 5.59 15.78 -1.25
CA LYS A 109 4.71 16.91 -0.95
C LYS A 109 3.26 16.50 -0.71
N ILE A 110 2.68 15.67 -1.58
CA ILE A 110 1.29 15.23 -1.43
C ILE A 110 1.12 14.34 -0.19
N TYR A 111 2.12 13.51 0.11
CA TYR A 111 2.07 12.67 1.31
C TYR A 111 2.30 13.45 2.61
N ALA A 112 3.11 14.52 2.57
CA ALA A 112 3.19 15.46 3.69
C ALA A 112 1.86 16.17 3.95
N GLN A 113 1.08 16.47 2.89
CA GLN A 113 -0.28 16.99 3.05
C GLN A 113 -1.21 15.95 3.67
N ALA A 114 -1.13 14.69 3.27
CA ALA A 114 -1.91 13.60 3.88
C ALA A 114 -1.60 13.45 5.39
N ILE A 115 -0.32 13.47 5.78
CA ILE A 115 0.10 13.45 7.19
C ILE A 115 -0.48 14.67 7.93
N THR A 116 -0.33 15.87 7.38
CA THR A 116 -0.82 17.11 8.00
C THR A 116 -2.33 17.08 8.20
N LEU A 117 -3.06 16.63 7.18
CA LEU A 117 -4.51 16.47 7.24
C LEU A 117 -4.91 15.44 8.29
N ALA A 118 -4.25 14.29 8.36
CA ALA A 118 -4.51 13.28 9.38
C ALA A 118 -4.35 13.84 10.80
N GLN A 119 -3.28 14.59 11.05
CA GLN A 119 -3.04 15.23 12.36
C GLN A 119 -4.12 16.25 12.72
N LYS A 120 -4.60 17.03 11.74
CA LYS A 120 -5.71 17.98 11.94
C LYS A 120 -7.03 17.27 12.23
N LEU A 121 -7.37 16.26 11.45
CA LEU A 121 -8.60 15.49 11.61
C LEU A 121 -8.62 14.72 12.95
N ALA A 122 -7.45 14.31 13.44
CA ALA A 122 -7.30 13.70 14.76
C ALA A 122 -7.21 14.68 15.94
N GLY A 123 -7.27 16.00 15.68
CA GLY A 123 -7.24 17.03 16.71
C GLY A 123 -5.86 17.29 17.33
N ASN A 124 -4.78 16.83 16.70
CA ASN A 124 -3.40 17.13 17.14
C ASN A 124 -2.88 18.46 16.61
N LEU A 125 -3.51 18.99 15.55
CA LEU A 125 -3.24 20.30 14.98
C LEU A 125 -4.54 21.08 14.87
N ASP A 126 -4.48 22.38 15.12
CA ASP A 126 -5.63 23.27 14.95
C ASP A 126 -6.04 23.32 13.48
N ILE A 127 -7.36 23.33 13.26
CA ILE A 127 -7.96 23.59 11.95
C ILE A 127 -8.25 25.08 11.85
N THR A 128 -7.63 25.75 10.89
CA THR A 128 -7.90 27.17 10.60
C THR A 128 -8.85 27.31 9.40
N PRO A 129 -9.54 28.46 9.24
CA PRO A 129 -10.44 28.67 8.11
C PRO A 129 -9.78 28.53 6.72
N GLU A 130 -8.47 28.77 6.63
CA GLU A 130 -7.70 28.69 5.38
C GLU A 130 -7.38 27.25 4.94
N ASP A 131 -7.62 26.26 5.80
CA ASP A 131 -7.20 24.88 5.57
C ASP A 131 -8.03 24.13 4.52
N SER A 132 -9.21 24.64 4.16
CA SER A 132 -10.12 24.03 3.18
C SER A 132 -10.23 22.50 3.32
N ILE A 133 -10.54 22.01 4.53
CA ILE A 133 -10.46 20.58 4.91
C ILE A 133 -11.18 19.65 3.92
N ASN A 134 -12.34 20.04 3.40
CA ASN A 134 -13.07 19.22 2.43
C ASN A 134 -12.31 19.07 1.10
N ASP A 135 -11.65 20.11 0.63
CA ASP A 135 -10.83 20.07 -0.58
C ASP A 135 -9.55 19.25 -0.35
N ALA A 136 -8.98 19.33 0.85
CA ALA A 136 -7.84 18.51 1.24
C ALA A 136 -8.20 17.01 1.31
N ILE A 137 -9.36 16.67 1.91
CA ILE A 137 -9.89 15.29 1.92
C ILE A 137 -10.08 14.80 0.48
N LYS A 138 -10.71 15.61 -0.37
CA LYS A 138 -10.93 15.27 -1.79
C LYS A 138 -9.62 15.02 -2.53
N THR A 139 -8.62 15.89 -2.35
CA THR A 139 -7.29 15.73 -2.98
C THR A 139 -6.64 14.41 -2.55
N VAL A 140 -6.73 14.05 -1.26
CA VAL A 140 -6.19 12.77 -0.75
C VAL A 140 -6.94 11.57 -1.33
N SER A 141 -8.27 11.65 -1.44
CA SER A 141 -9.10 10.63 -2.09
C SER A 141 -8.72 10.43 -3.56
N GLU A 142 -8.59 11.52 -4.32
CA GLU A 142 -8.23 11.49 -5.74
C GLU A 142 -6.82 10.90 -5.96
N GLN A 143 -5.91 11.07 -4.99
CA GLN A 143 -4.59 10.44 -5.06
C GLN A 143 -4.66 8.90 -5.00
N LEU A 144 -5.56 8.31 -4.20
CA LEU A 144 -5.74 6.84 -4.19
C LEU A 144 -6.18 6.31 -5.56
N ASP A 145 -7.12 7.03 -6.20
CA ASP A 145 -7.62 6.67 -7.52
C ASP A 145 -6.54 6.87 -8.59
N PHE A 146 -5.73 7.92 -8.47
CA PHE A 146 -4.57 8.14 -9.32
C PHE A 146 -3.58 6.98 -9.28
N GLU A 147 -3.23 6.47 -8.09
CA GLU A 147 -2.30 5.33 -7.97
C GLU A 147 -2.81 4.08 -8.69
N LYS A 148 -4.11 3.78 -8.52
CA LYS A 148 -4.79 2.66 -9.18
C LYS A 148 -4.82 2.86 -10.70
N GLU A 149 -5.16 4.08 -11.15
CA GLU A 149 -5.32 4.41 -12.56
C GLU A 149 -4.01 4.26 -13.33
N MET A 150 -2.89 4.72 -12.75
CA MET A 150 -1.57 4.62 -13.37
C MET A 150 -1.19 3.14 -13.63
N ILE A 151 -1.50 2.24 -12.69
CA ILE A 151 -1.23 0.81 -12.90
C ILE A 151 -2.25 0.19 -13.86
N ARG A 152 -3.52 0.60 -13.81
CA ARG A 152 -4.55 0.17 -14.78
C ARG A 152 -4.14 0.49 -16.22
N GLN A 153 -3.59 1.69 -16.47
CA GLN A 153 -3.10 2.10 -17.78
C GLN A 153 -1.93 1.23 -18.28
N ASN A 154 -1.08 0.72 -17.40
CA ASN A 154 -0.03 -0.23 -17.78
C ASN A 154 -0.64 -1.56 -18.25
N TYR A 155 -1.65 -2.07 -17.54
CA TYR A 155 -2.37 -3.27 -17.95
C TYR A 155 -3.18 -3.07 -19.24
N GLU A 156 -3.81 -1.91 -19.44
CA GLU A 156 -4.44 -1.57 -20.71
C GLU A 156 -3.43 -1.53 -21.86
N SER A 157 -2.26 -0.94 -21.63
CA SER A 157 -1.19 -0.89 -22.63
C SER A 157 -0.70 -2.29 -23.01
N TYR A 158 -0.59 -3.20 -22.04
CA TYR A 158 -0.32 -4.60 -22.29
C TYR A 158 -1.43 -5.25 -23.15
N LEU A 159 -2.71 -5.08 -22.79
CA LEU A 159 -3.83 -5.62 -23.57
C LEU A 159 -3.85 -5.08 -25.01
N LYS A 160 -3.63 -3.79 -25.20
CA LYS A 160 -3.49 -3.17 -26.53
C LYS A 160 -2.37 -3.83 -27.32
N SER A 161 -1.21 -4.09 -26.69
CA SER A 161 -0.05 -4.68 -27.37
C SER A 161 -0.30 -6.09 -27.91
N ILE A 162 -1.21 -6.84 -27.28
CA ILE A 162 -1.56 -8.22 -27.69
C ILE A 162 -2.87 -8.31 -28.49
N ASN A 163 -3.60 -7.20 -28.65
CA ASN A 163 -4.92 -7.14 -29.26
C ASN A 163 -5.05 -6.02 -30.30
N GLU A 164 -4.03 -5.87 -31.16
CA GLU A 164 -4.07 -4.97 -32.33
C GLU A 164 -4.42 -3.51 -31.95
N GLY A 165 -3.98 -3.06 -30.77
CA GLY A 165 -4.22 -1.71 -30.27
C GLY A 165 -5.55 -1.51 -29.52
N ASN A 166 -6.40 -2.54 -29.41
CA ASN A 166 -7.69 -2.45 -28.71
C ASN A 166 -7.59 -2.96 -27.26
N VAL A 167 -8.21 -2.25 -26.32
CA VAL A 167 -8.39 -2.74 -24.96
C VAL A 167 -9.57 -3.69 -24.93
N ASP A 168 -9.34 -4.95 -24.57
CA ASP A 168 -10.39 -5.93 -24.33
C ASP A 168 -10.07 -6.70 -23.03
N TRP A 169 -10.78 -6.36 -21.95
CA TRP A 169 -10.62 -7.03 -20.65
C TRP A 169 -11.16 -8.46 -20.65
N ALA A 170 -11.93 -8.85 -21.67
CA ALA A 170 -12.34 -10.22 -21.92
C ALA A 170 -11.47 -10.92 -22.98
N TYR A 171 -10.33 -10.35 -23.38
CA TYR A 171 -9.51 -10.84 -24.50
C TYR A 171 -9.21 -12.35 -24.46
N PHE A 172 -8.98 -12.88 -23.25
CA PHE A 172 -8.66 -14.30 -23.04
C PHE A 172 -9.90 -15.22 -23.04
N GLN A 173 -11.11 -14.64 -22.99
CA GLN A 173 -12.39 -15.34 -22.99
C GLN A 173 -12.94 -15.41 -24.42
N GLY A 174 -12.77 -16.57 -25.07
CA GLY A 174 -13.32 -16.79 -26.41
C GLY A 174 -12.97 -18.15 -26.99
N LYS A 175 -13.84 -18.69 -27.85
CA LYS A 175 -13.68 -20.03 -28.44
C LYS A 175 -12.41 -20.21 -29.29
N GLY A 176 -11.71 -19.13 -29.67
CA GLY A 176 -10.42 -19.16 -30.37
C GLY A 176 -9.19 -18.78 -29.53
N ARG A 177 -9.37 -18.40 -28.26
CA ARG A 177 -8.30 -17.79 -27.42
C ARG A 177 -7.67 -18.78 -26.42
N LYS A 178 -8.10 -20.04 -26.41
CA LYS A 178 -7.65 -21.06 -25.44
C LYS A 178 -6.13 -21.24 -25.40
N GLU A 179 -5.48 -21.31 -26.56
CA GLU A 179 -4.03 -21.48 -26.64
C GLU A 179 -3.26 -20.24 -26.17
N ILE A 180 -3.77 -19.04 -26.48
CA ILE A 180 -3.20 -17.78 -26.02
C ILE A 180 -3.32 -17.66 -24.49
N ARG A 181 -4.51 -17.97 -23.95
CA ARG A 181 -4.76 -18.03 -22.50
C ARG A 181 -3.84 -19.04 -21.82
N ARG A 182 -3.63 -20.21 -22.42
CA ARG A 182 -2.68 -21.22 -21.90
C ARG A 182 -1.26 -20.67 -21.85
N LYS A 183 -0.78 -20.06 -22.93
CA LYS A 183 0.57 -19.43 -22.99
C LYS A 183 0.72 -18.31 -21.96
N PHE A 184 -0.31 -17.49 -21.77
CA PHE A 184 -0.33 -16.43 -20.76
C PHE A 184 -0.10 -17.01 -19.34
N PHE A 185 -0.88 -18.01 -18.96
CA PHE A 185 -0.70 -18.65 -17.65
C PHE A 185 0.59 -19.45 -17.53
N ASP A 186 1.07 -20.05 -18.62
CA ASP A 186 2.38 -20.69 -18.63
C ASP A 186 3.50 -19.66 -18.41
N GLY A 187 3.38 -18.45 -18.97
CA GLY A 187 4.29 -17.33 -18.74
C GLY A 187 4.22 -16.78 -17.30
N LEU A 188 3.01 -16.68 -16.73
CA LEU A 188 2.81 -16.33 -15.33
C LEU A 188 3.56 -17.31 -14.40
N ARG A 189 3.36 -18.62 -14.61
CA ARG A 189 4.01 -19.68 -13.81
C ARG A 189 5.53 -19.70 -13.95
N LYS A 190 6.07 -19.26 -15.08
CA LYS A 190 7.51 -19.19 -15.34
C LYS A 190 8.16 -17.90 -14.84
N GLY A 191 7.38 -16.95 -14.33
CA GLY A 191 7.87 -15.64 -13.88
C GLY A 191 8.17 -14.66 -15.01
N GLU A 192 7.82 -14.99 -16.26
CA GLU A 192 8.03 -14.11 -17.42
C GLU A 192 7.21 -12.82 -17.29
N LEU A 193 5.97 -12.93 -16.80
CA LEU A 193 5.11 -11.76 -16.56
C LEU A 193 5.58 -10.95 -15.34
N SER A 194 6.08 -11.61 -14.29
CA SER A 194 6.63 -10.95 -13.10
C SER A 194 7.88 -10.14 -13.46
N PHE A 195 8.68 -10.62 -14.41
CA PHE A 195 9.78 -9.86 -15.00
C PHE A 195 9.30 -8.59 -15.72
N LEU A 196 8.23 -8.69 -16.52
CA LEU A 196 7.64 -7.52 -17.19
C LEU A 196 7.08 -6.50 -16.20
N VAL A 197 6.44 -6.96 -15.12
CA VAL A 197 5.95 -6.09 -14.03
C VAL A 197 7.12 -5.39 -13.35
N ALA A 198 8.18 -6.13 -12.99
CA ALA A 198 9.38 -5.55 -12.39
C ALA A 198 10.01 -4.50 -13.31
N GLN A 199 10.14 -4.81 -14.61
CA GLN A 199 10.62 -3.85 -15.60
C GLN A 199 9.73 -2.61 -15.67
N SER A 200 8.40 -2.77 -15.67
CA SER A 200 7.45 -1.65 -15.71
C SER A 200 7.56 -0.74 -14.47
N LEU A 201 7.84 -1.31 -13.29
CA LEU A 201 8.04 -0.55 -12.06
C LEU A 201 9.35 0.25 -12.09
N LEU A 202 10.42 -0.35 -12.65
CA LEU A 202 11.67 0.38 -12.91
C LEU A 202 11.45 1.49 -13.95
N ASP A 203 10.79 1.19 -15.06
CA ASP A 203 10.47 2.18 -16.11
C ASP A 203 9.67 3.36 -15.51
N ARG A 204 8.73 3.10 -14.59
CA ARG A 204 7.99 4.12 -13.82
C ARG A 204 8.90 4.98 -12.95
N ALA A 205 9.81 4.37 -12.20
CA ALA A 205 10.75 5.08 -11.36
C ALA A 205 11.65 6.03 -12.18
N TYR A 206 12.17 5.56 -13.32
CA TYR A 206 12.94 6.40 -14.25
C TYR A 206 12.11 7.58 -14.80
N PHE A 207 10.86 7.33 -15.17
CA PHE A 207 9.95 8.37 -15.65
C PHE A 207 9.69 9.44 -14.59
N ASN A 208 9.34 9.02 -13.36
CA ASN A 208 9.05 9.91 -12.24
C ASN A 208 10.27 10.75 -11.83
N ALA A 209 11.44 10.12 -11.73
CA ALA A 209 12.69 10.78 -11.39
C ALA A 209 13.27 11.65 -12.54
N LYS A 210 12.66 11.60 -13.74
CA LYS A 210 13.16 12.24 -14.97
C LYS A 210 14.58 11.80 -15.32
N GLU A 211 14.89 10.55 -14.99
CA GLU A 211 16.17 9.92 -15.29
C GLU A 211 16.11 9.19 -16.63
N THR A 212 17.23 9.13 -17.34
CA THR A 212 17.32 8.39 -18.60
C THR A 212 18.00 7.04 -18.39
N TYR A 213 17.62 6.04 -19.17
CA TYR A 213 18.24 4.73 -19.15
C TYR A 213 18.24 4.07 -20.52
N GLN A 214 19.07 3.05 -20.66
CA GLN A 214 19.05 2.12 -21.79
C GLN A 214 18.73 0.72 -21.27
N LYS A 215 18.04 -0.09 -22.08
CA LYS A 215 17.73 -1.49 -21.75
C LYS A 215 18.94 -2.38 -22.06
N ASP A 216 20.03 -2.11 -21.33
CA ASP A 216 21.30 -2.83 -21.41
C ASP A 216 21.43 -3.88 -20.29
N GLU A 217 22.59 -4.53 -20.21
CA GLU A 217 22.85 -5.55 -19.20
C GLU A 217 22.75 -5.01 -17.76
N GLU A 218 23.17 -3.77 -17.52
CA GLU A 218 23.10 -3.16 -16.18
C GLU A 218 21.64 -2.97 -15.76
N PHE A 219 20.80 -2.46 -16.67
CA PHE A 219 19.37 -2.33 -16.42
C PHE A 219 18.73 -3.68 -16.09
N PHE A 220 19.01 -4.73 -16.86
CA PHE A 220 18.44 -6.05 -16.59
C PHE A 220 18.98 -6.69 -15.29
N ARG A 221 20.22 -6.40 -14.89
CA ARG A 221 20.72 -6.78 -13.56
C ARG A 221 19.92 -6.08 -12.45
N LYS A 222 19.57 -4.80 -12.62
CA LYS A 222 18.69 -4.07 -11.67
C LYS A 222 17.30 -4.69 -11.61
N VAL A 223 16.71 -5.06 -12.75
CA VAL A 223 15.42 -5.78 -12.78
C VAL A 223 15.49 -7.07 -11.98
N ILE A 224 16.51 -7.91 -12.20
CA ILE A 224 16.67 -9.18 -11.48
C ILE A 224 16.86 -8.96 -9.98
N GLN A 225 17.63 -7.96 -9.57
CA GLN A 225 17.82 -7.63 -8.16
C GLN A 225 16.50 -7.15 -7.54
N PHE A 226 15.80 -6.26 -8.22
CA PHE A 226 14.48 -5.78 -7.81
C PHE A 226 13.48 -6.93 -7.62
N MET A 227 13.46 -7.90 -8.54
CA MET A 227 12.58 -9.07 -8.42
C MET A 227 12.85 -9.89 -7.16
N LYS A 228 14.10 -9.97 -6.71
CA LYS A 228 14.44 -10.67 -5.46
C LYS A 228 14.02 -9.85 -4.25
N ASP A 229 14.35 -8.56 -4.25
CA ASP A 229 14.10 -7.66 -3.12
C ASP A 229 12.61 -7.41 -2.88
N PHE A 230 11.81 -7.39 -3.95
CA PHE A 230 10.37 -7.11 -3.92
C PHE A 230 9.51 -8.30 -4.38
N CYS A 231 9.99 -9.53 -4.22
CA CYS A 231 9.27 -10.74 -4.62
C CYS A 231 7.80 -10.79 -4.12
N PRO A 232 7.48 -10.50 -2.83
CA PRO A 232 6.09 -10.51 -2.36
C PRO A 232 5.17 -9.54 -3.13
N ALA A 233 5.67 -8.34 -3.47
CA ALA A 233 4.91 -7.37 -4.26
C ALA A 233 4.64 -7.86 -5.69
N LEU A 234 5.57 -8.61 -6.28
CA LEU A 234 5.37 -9.21 -7.60
C LEU A 234 4.34 -10.35 -7.53
N VAL A 235 4.36 -11.17 -6.48
CA VAL A 235 3.34 -12.21 -6.27
C VAL A 235 1.93 -11.61 -6.14
N MET A 236 1.78 -10.48 -5.45
CA MET A 236 0.48 -9.79 -5.39
C MET A 236 0.05 -9.23 -6.76
N ASN A 237 0.99 -8.75 -7.59
CA ASN A 237 0.67 -8.37 -8.98
C ASN A 237 0.25 -9.56 -9.84
N GLU A 238 0.78 -10.76 -9.58
CA GLU A 238 0.35 -11.98 -10.27
C GLU A 238 -1.15 -12.27 -10.03
N LEU A 239 -1.72 -11.88 -8.87
CA LEU A 239 -3.16 -12.01 -8.60
C LEU A 239 -4.00 -11.12 -9.53
N LEU A 240 -3.55 -9.90 -9.82
CA LEU A 240 -4.19 -9.00 -10.79
C LEU A 240 -4.08 -9.56 -12.20
N LEU A 241 -2.89 -10.05 -12.57
CA LEU A 241 -2.67 -10.70 -13.86
C LEU A 241 -3.51 -11.98 -14.03
N ASP A 242 -3.72 -12.76 -12.97
CA ASP A 242 -4.59 -13.94 -13.00
C ASP A 242 -6.05 -13.57 -13.29
N ASN A 243 -6.54 -12.48 -12.68
CA ASN A 243 -7.86 -11.92 -12.98
C ASN A 243 -7.97 -11.47 -14.45
N ILE A 244 -6.93 -10.81 -14.98
CA ILE A 244 -6.87 -10.41 -16.40
C ILE A 244 -6.86 -11.65 -17.32
N GLY A 245 -6.00 -12.64 -17.04
CA GLY A 245 -5.91 -13.88 -17.81
C GLY A 245 -7.18 -14.74 -17.74
N SER A 246 -7.95 -14.58 -16.66
CA SER A 246 -9.28 -15.16 -16.48
C SER A 246 -10.39 -14.31 -17.08
N GLY A 247 -10.08 -13.18 -17.70
CA GLY A 247 -11.02 -12.30 -18.39
C GLY A 247 -12.11 -11.74 -17.47
N VAL A 248 -11.73 -11.40 -16.24
CA VAL A 248 -12.64 -10.79 -15.27
C VAL A 248 -12.93 -9.34 -15.69
N VAL A 249 -13.97 -9.14 -16.51
CA VAL A 249 -14.30 -7.83 -17.10
C VAL A 249 -14.46 -6.73 -16.05
N ALA A 250 -14.92 -7.05 -14.85
CA ALA A 250 -15.15 -6.07 -13.80
C ALA A 250 -13.88 -5.28 -13.40
N ILE A 251 -12.66 -5.80 -13.63
CA ILE A 251 -11.42 -5.02 -13.41
C ILE A 251 -11.27 -3.84 -14.40
N SER A 252 -12.10 -3.75 -15.45
CA SER A 252 -12.13 -2.58 -16.33
C SER A 252 -12.56 -1.32 -15.59
N ASP A 253 -13.38 -1.47 -14.55
CA ASP A 253 -13.83 -0.41 -13.66
C ASP A 253 -12.77 -0.17 -12.58
N LEU A 254 -12.28 1.06 -12.48
CA LEU A 254 -11.30 1.49 -11.48
C LEU A 254 -11.85 1.36 -10.05
N MET A 255 -13.17 1.44 -9.89
CA MET A 255 -13.84 1.33 -8.59
C MET A 255 -14.00 -0.12 -8.12
N ASP A 256 -13.65 -1.11 -8.95
CA ASP A 256 -13.69 -2.51 -8.52
C ASP A 256 -12.68 -2.76 -7.38
N LYS A 257 -13.15 -3.41 -6.31
CA LYS A 257 -12.36 -3.68 -5.10
C LYS A 257 -11.03 -4.40 -5.35
N ARG A 258 -10.88 -5.12 -6.46
CA ARG A 258 -9.61 -5.79 -6.82
C ARG A 258 -8.49 -4.77 -7.04
N TRP A 259 -8.78 -3.53 -7.39
CA TRP A 259 -7.77 -2.47 -7.49
C TRP A 259 -7.19 -2.06 -6.13
N ASN A 260 -7.83 -2.42 -5.01
CA ASN A 260 -7.22 -2.21 -3.68
C ASN A 260 -5.94 -3.05 -3.49
N THR A 261 -5.75 -4.13 -4.28
CA THR A 261 -4.48 -4.86 -4.32
C THR A 261 -3.29 -3.96 -4.65
N ILE A 262 -3.47 -2.85 -5.38
CA ILE A 262 -2.40 -1.87 -5.62
C ILE A 262 -1.99 -1.13 -4.33
N LEU A 263 -2.96 -0.84 -3.47
CA LEU A 263 -2.72 -0.22 -2.16
C LEU A 263 -2.00 -1.21 -1.23
N ASP A 264 -2.42 -2.48 -1.24
CA ASP A 264 -1.76 -3.58 -0.52
C ASP A 264 -0.31 -3.76 -0.97
N ILE A 265 -0.06 -3.73 -2.28
CA ILE A 265 1.31 -3.76 -2.86
C ILE A 265 2.15 -2.60 -2.30
N SER A 266 1.59 -1.39 -2.19
CA SER A 266 2.29 -0.23 -1.64
C SER A 266 2.71 -0.44 -0.17
N LEU A 267 1.87 -1.09 0.63
CA LEU A 267 2.22 -1.50 2.01
C LEU A 267 3.36 -2.53 2.05
N ILE A 268 3.35 -3.49 1.11
CA ILE A 268 4.41 -4.48 0.97
C ILE A 268 5.74 -3.79 0.61
N PHE A 269 5.73 -2.82 -0.31
CA PHE A 269 6.92 -2.00 -0.60
C PHE A 269 7.47 -1.35 0.68
N GLY A 270 6.60 -0.73 1.49
CA GLY A 270 6.98 -0.10 2.76
C GLY A 270 7.56 -1.06 3.79
N THR A 271 7.22 -2.35 3.70
CA THR A 271 7.74 -3.40 4.59
C THR A 271 9.09 -3.92 4.11
N LEU A 272 9.29 -4.04 2.80
CA LEU A 272 10.51 -4.59 2.20
C LEU A 272 11.61 -3.55 2.01
N TYR A 273 11.25 -2.29 1.78
CA TYR A 273 12.23 -1.23 1.61
C TYR A 273 12.83 -0.82 2.94
N ASN A 274 14.09 -1.22 3.13
CA ASN A 274 14.75 -1.11 4.42
C ASN A 274 16.22 -0.63 4.29
N PRO A 275 16.45 0.65 3.97
CA PRO A 275 17.79 1.20 3.80
C PRO A 275 18.61 1.22 5.11
N GLN A 276 17.95 1.14 6.27
CA GLN A 276 18.58 1.20 7.60
C GLN A 276 18.77 -0.18 8.23
N ASN A 277 18.42 -1.26 7.52
CA ASN A 277 18.45 -2.64 8.01
C ASN A 277 17.63 -2.87 9.30
N ASP A 278 16.53 -2.13 9.45
CA ASP A 278 15.54 -2.30 10.52
C ASP A 278 14.70 -3.56 10.36
N ASP A 279 14.31 -4.19 11.46
CA ASP A 279 13.30 -5.24 11.40
C ASP A 279 11.90 -4.63 11.27
N ILE A 280 11.38 -4.55 10.04
CA ILE A 280 10.01 -4.07 9.73
C ILE A 280 9.07 -5.26 9.58
N ILE A 281 7.90 -5.20 10.23
CA ILE A 281 6.83 -6.20 10.17
C ILE A 281 5.51 -5.50 9.81
N LEU A 282 4.77 -6.08 8.88
CA LEU A 282 3.40 -5.70 8.53
C LEU A 282 2.40 -6.50 9.35
N VAL A 283 1.40 -5.83 9.91
CA VAL A 283 0.25 -6.47 10.54
C VAL A 283 -0.94 -6.32 9.60
N THR A 284 -1.53 -7.42 9.18
CA THR A 284 -2.68 -7.45 8.26
C THR A 284 -3.52 -8.72 8.47
N GLU A 285 -4.81 -8.64 8.14
CA GLU A 285 -5.69 -9.81 8.07
C GLU A 285 -5.83 -10.38 6.65
N ASP A 286 -5.18 -9.76 5.65
CA ASP A 286 -5.22 -10.26 4.28
C ASP A 286 -4.27 -11.47 4.12
N GLN A 287 -4.87 -12.64 3.94
CA GLN A 287 -4.13 -13.88 3.76
C GLN A 287 -3.29 -13.88 2.48
N ASN A 288 -3.69 -13.18 1.42
CA ASN A 288 -2.90 -13.11 0.20
C ASN A 288 -1.58 -12.37 0.43
N ILE A 289 -1.60 -11.32 1.27
CA ILE A 289 -0.39 -10.60 1.65
C ILE A 289 0.54 -11.54 2.42
N ILE A 290 0.04 -12.22 3.45
CA ILE A 290 0.82 -13.17 4.27
C ILE A 290 1.43 -14.26 3.38
N ASP A 291 0.61 -14.92 2.56
CA ASP A 291 1.03 -15.98 1.65
C ASP A 291 2.11 -15.50 0.66
N SER A 292 2.06 -14.22 0.23
CA SER A 292 3.06 -13.63 -0.66
C SER A 292 4.44 -13.50 0.00
N PHE A 293 4.50 -13.14 1.28
CA PHE A 293 5.75 -13.08 2.05
C PHE A 293 6.33 -14.49 2.24
N ASP A 294 5.50 -15.45 2.65
CA ASP A 294 5.92 -16.83 2.93
C ASP A 294 6.44 -17.51 1.66
N LYS A 295 5.73 -17.37 0.52
CA LYS A 295 6.14 -17.92 -0.79
C LYS A 295 7.51 -17.42 -1.23
N CYS A 296 7.87 -16.19 -0.84
CA CYS A 296 9.14 -15.56 -1.19
C CYS A 296 10.23 -15.74 -0.11
N GLY A 297 9.96 -16.49 0.97
CA GLY A 297 10.93 -16.78 2.03
C GLY A 297 11.06 -15.68 3.09
N PHE A 298 10.13 -14.73 3.14
CA PHE A 298 10.08 -13.65 4.13
C PHE A 298 9.14 -13.97 5.30
N ASN A 299 9.12 -15.23 5.75
CA ASN A 299 8.23 -15.69 6.81
C ASN A 299 8.33 -14.80 8.06
N GLY A 300 7.19 -14.46 8.66
CA GLY A 300 7.11 -13.60 9.85
C GLY A 300 7.26 -12.09 9.59
N LYS A 301 7.45 -11.66 8.33
CA LYS A 301 7.41 -10.23 7.95
C LYS A 301 6.00 -9.69 7.77
N ALA A 302 5.02 -10.57 7.64
CA ALA A 302 3.60 -10.25 7.74
C ALA A 302 2.96 -11.15 8.81
N ILE A 303 2.24 -10.56 9.76
CA ILE A 303 1.59 -11.27 10.88
C ILE A 303 0.15 -10.80 11.06
N LYS A 304 -0.67 -11.57 11.79
CA LYS A 304 -2.05 -11.20 12.10
C LYS A 304 -2.16 -10.31 13.33
N LEU A 305 -3.35 -9.74 13.56
CA LEU A 305 -3.60 -8.90 14.74
C LEU A 305 -3.30 -9.64 16.05
N ASP A 306 -3.71 -10.91 16.16
CA ASP A 306 -3.50 -11.70 17.38
C ASP A 306 -2.01 -11.90 17.69
N ASP A 307 -1.20 -12.16 16.66
CA ASP A 307 0.26 -12.29 16.81
C ASP A 307 0.90 -10.95 17.20
N PHE A 308 0.39 -9.83 16.67
CA PHE A 308 0.84 -8.49 17.06
C PHE A 308 0.51 -8.16 18.52
N LEU A 309 -0.70 -8.50 18.99
CA LEU A 309 -1.08 -8.29 20.38
C LEU A 309 -0.31 -9.21 21.33
N ALA A 310 -0.07 -10.47 20.93
CA ALA A 310 0.78 -11.40 21.65
C ALA A 310 2.23 -10.91 21.71
N LEU A 311 2.76 -10.36 20.61
CA LEU A 311 4.07 -9.71 20.59
C LEU A 311 4.15 -8.62 21.65
N LEU A 312 3.09 -7.83 21.84
CA LEU A 312 3.00 -6.77 22.84
C LEU A 312 2.62 -7.21 24.26
N ASP A 313 2.44 -8.51 24.52
CA ASP A 313 1.93 -9.05 25.78
C ASP A 313 0.54 -8.46 26.18
N ILE A 314 -0.32 -8.20 25.20
CA ILE A 314 -1.68 -7.66 25.40
C ILE A 314 -2.71 -8.79 25.23
N GLU A 315 -3.40 -9.15 26.31
CA GLU A 315 -4.57 -10.04 26.25
C GLU A 315 -5.81 -9.29 25.71
N GLN A 316 -6.59 -9.95 24.85
CA GLN A 316 -7.87 -9.46 24.32
C GLN A 316 -8.99 -9.54 25.36
#